data_AF-A0A4D7C705-F1
#
_entry.id   AF-A0A4D7C705-F1
#
_cell.length_a   1.000
_cell.length_b   1.000
_cell.length_c   1.000
_cell.angle_alpha   90.00
_cell.angle_beta   90.00
_cell.angle_gamma   90.00
#
_symmetry.space_group_name_H-M   'P 1'
#
loop_
_entity.id
_entity.type
_entity.pdbx_description
1 polymer ?
#
loop_
_entity_poly.entity_id
_entity_poly.type
_entity_poly.pdbx_seq_one_letter_code
_entity_poly.pdbx_strand_id
1 'polypeptide(L)'
;MSFAAVRLVSVNLGAVQPLGPQAVPSGFVKRAVDGPVAVGPLGLAGDAQADLSVHGGPEKAVYGYGLPAYDGWRADHPQHTWGRAQSARISASRP
;
A
#
# COMPACT_ATOMS: atom_id res chain seq x y z
N MET A 1 -21.11 18.30 -11.69
CA MET A 1 -19.65 18.24 -11.47
C MET A 1 -19.21 16.80 -11.71
N SER A 2 -18.37 16.56 -12.72
CA SER A 2 -17.74 15.25 -12.92
C SER A 2 -16.39 15.29 -12.22
N PHE A 3 -16.19 14.41 -11.25
CA PHE A 3 -14.86 14.17 -10.73
C PHE A 3 -14.13 13.29 -11.73
N ALA A 4 -12.87 13.62 -12.03
CA ALA A 4 -12.00 12.69 -12.73
C ALA A 4 -11.93 11.40 -11.90
N ALA A 5 -12.28 10.26 -12.52
CA ALA A 5 -12.27 8.98 -11.83
C ALA A 5 -10.83 8.64 -11.43
N VAL A 6 -10.58 8.53 -10.12
CA VAL A 6 -9.32 7.99 -9.61
C VAL A 6 -9.32 6.49 -9.84
N ARG A 7 -8.29 5.99 -10.50
CA ARG A 7 -8.11 4.56 -10.72
C ARG A 7 -7.26 3.96 -9.59
N LEU A 8 -7.86 3.10 -8.78
CA LEU A 8 -7.12 2.27 -7.83
C LEU A 8 -6.30 1.23 -8.61
N VAL A 9 -4.97 1.27 -8.48
CA VAL A 9 -4.05 0.40 -9.24
C VAL A 9 -3.69 -0.87 -8.45
N SER A 10 -3.62 -0.78 -7.13
CA SER A 10 -3.25 -1.89 -6.27
C SER A 10 -3.81 -1.69 -4.87
N VAL A 11 -4.19 -2.79 -4.21
CA VAL A 11 -4.43 -2.83 -2.77
C VAL A 11 -3.31 -3.66 -2.16
N ASN A 12 -2.61 -3.10 -1.18
CA ASN A 12 -1.45 -3.74 -0.59
C ASN A 12 -1.69 -4.00 0.89
N LEU A 13 -1.56 -5.25 1.32
CA LEU A 13 -1.79 -5.70 2.69
C LEU A 13 -0.53 -6.36 3.26
N GLY A 14 -0.43 -6.45 4.58
CA GLY A 14 0.65 -7.16 5.23
C GLY A 14 0.51 -7.25 6.75
N ALA A 15 0.94 -8.39 7.29
CA ALA A 15 1.07 -8.62 8.72
C ALA A 15 2.31 -7.90 9.30
N VAL A 16 2.28 -7.65 10.61
CA VAL A 16 3.45 -7.14 11.35
C VAL A 16 4.59 -8.15 11.25
N GLN A 17 5.75 -7.67 10.79
CA GLN A 17 6.96 -8.46 10.61
C GLN A 17 8.17 -7.69 11.20
N PRO A 18 9.22 -8.39 11.64
CA PRO A 18 10.47 -7.75 12.03
C PRO A 18 11.09 -6.95 10.89
N LEU A 19 11.55 -5.74 11.17
CA LEU A 19 12.21 -4.86 10.20
C LEU A 19 13.63 -4.50 10.65
N GLY A 20 14.57 -4.64 9.73
CA GLY A 20 15.97 -4.26 9.93
C GLY A 20 16.75 -5.16 10.91
N PRO A 21 18.02 -4.84 11.19
CA PRO A 21 18.90 -5.64 12.03
C PRO A 21 18.40 -5.84 13.46
N GLN A 22 17.65 -4.87 14.00
CA GLN A 22 17.10 -4.89 15.35
C GLN A 22 15.75 -5.59 15.44
N ALA A 23 15.24 -6.14 14.33
CA ALA A 23 13.98 -6.89 14.30
C ALA A 23 12.77 -6.10 14.85
N VAL A 24 12.74 -4.78 14.63
CA VAL A 24 11.68 -3.91 15.16
C VAL A 24 10.33 -4.35 14.55
N PRO A 25 9.29 -4.62 15.37
CA PRO A 25 7.97 -4.98 14.85
C PRO A 25 7.42 -3.88 13.94
N SER A 26 7.14 -4.20 12.69
CA SER A 26 6.73 -3.22 11.69
C SER A 26 5.63 -3.72 10.78
N GLY A 27 4.65 -2.85 10.51
CA GLY A 27 3.63 -3.07 9.47
C GLY A 27 4.08 -2.62 8.08
N PHE A 28 5.33 -2.15 7.90
CA PHE A 28 5.77 -1.48 6.68
C PHE A 28 5.75 -2.35 5.42
N VAL A 29 6.06 -3.64 5.56
CA VAL A 29 6.16 -4.56 4.41
C VAL A 29 4.77 -5.00 3.98
N LYS A 30 4.30 -4.46 2.85
CA LYS A 30 3.01 -4.80 2.23
C LYS A 30 3.21 -5.48 0.88
N ARG A 31 2.28 -6.35 0.48
CA ARG A 31 2.24 -7.01 -0.83
C ARG A 31 0.90 -6.77 -1.48
N ALA A 32 0.90 -6.67 -2.81
CA ALA A 32 -0.33 -6.55 -3.57
C ALA A 32 -1.19 -7.82 -3.40
N VAL A 33 -2.50 -7.63 -3.32
CA VAL A 33 -3.48 -8.72 -3.30
C VAL A 33 -4.43 -8.61 -4.47
N ASP A 34 -4.91 -9.76 -4.92
CA ASP A 34 -5.93 -9.84 -5.96
C ASP A 34 -7.33 -9.84 -5.34
N GLY A 35 -8.28 -9.24 -6.06
CA GLY A 35 -9.69 -9.25 -5.70
C GLY A 35 -10.11 -8.20 -4.66
N PRO A 36 -11.40 -8.22 -4.26
CA PRO A 36 -11.94 -7.24 -3.33
C PRO A 36 -11.38 -7.41 -1.91
N VAL A 37 -11.14 -6.29 -1.23
CA VAL A 37 -10.72 -6.25 0.18
C VAL A 37 -11.77 -5.48 0.98
N ALA A 38 -12.23 -6.06 2.09
CA ALA A 38 -13.16 -5.39 2.98
C ALA A 38 -12.49 -4.24 3.73
N VAL A 39 -13.18 -3.10 3.79
CA VAL A 39 -12.74 -1.91 4.52
C VAL A 39 -13.54 -1.81 5.82
N GLY A 40 -12.84 -1.79 6.95
CA GLY A 40 -13.41 -1.52 8.27
C GLY A 40 -13.02 -0.14 8.80
N PRO A 41 -13.61 0.28 9.94
CA PRO A 41 -13.35 1.60 10.53
C PRO A 41 -11.91 1.80 11.00
N LEU A 42 -11.14 0.71 11.19
CA LEU A 42 -9.76 0.76 11.67
C LEU A 42 -8.75 0.22 10.65
N GLY A 43 -9.20 -0.17 9.46
CA GLY A 43 -8.31 -0.60 8.39
C GLY A 43 -8.88 -1.65 7.46
N LEU A 44 -8.00 -2.17 6.60
CA LEU A 44 -8.32 -3.19 5.62
C LEU A 44 -8.26 -4.59 6.24
N ALA A 45 -9.22 -5.46 5.89
CA ALA A 45 -9.18 -6.85 6.33
C ALA A 45 -7.92 -7.55 5.82
N GLY A 46 -7.14 -8.13 6.74
CA GLY A 46 -5.85 -8.77 6.43
C GLY A 46 -4.64 -7.84 6.45
N ASP A 47 -4.83 -6.53 6.69
CA ASP A 47 -3.73 -5.60 6.93
C ASP A 47 -3.48 -5.38 8.43
N ALA A 48 -2.22 -5.15 8.80
CA ALA A 48 -1.84 -4.88 10.17
C ALA A 48 -1.00 -3.60 10.32
N GLN A 49 -1.21 -2.92 11.45
CA GLN A 49 -0.41 -1.80 11.94
C GLN A 49 0.32 -2.24 13.21
N ALA A 50 1.58 -1.84 13.39
CA ALA A 50 2.39 -2.34 14.50
C ALA A 50 2.05 -1.66 15.84
N ASP A 51 2.20 -0.34 15.92
CA ASP A 51 1.91 0.43 17.14
C ASP A 51 0.65 1.29 16.96
N LEU A 52 -0.47 0.82 17.50
CA LEU A 52 -1.75 1.51 17.37
C LEU A 52 -1.87 2.76 18.25
N SER A 53 -0.98 2.97 19.22
CA SER A 53 -1.00 4.19 20.06
C SER A 53 -0.68 5.44 19.26
N VAL A 54 0.14 5.30 18.21
CA VAL A 54 0.57 6.38 17.33
C VAL A 54 0.15 6.19 15.88
N HIS A 55 0.09 4.95 15.38
CA HIS A 55 -0.18 4.63 13.98
C HIS A 55 -1.61 4.14 13.71
N GLY A 56 -2.43 3.93 14.75
CA GLY A 56 -3.81 3.45 14.64
C GLY A 56 -4.88 4.53 14.64
N GLY A 57 -6.13 4.08 14.45
CA GLY A 57 -7.33 4.90 14.55
C GLY A 57 -7.98 5.21 13.19
N PRO A 58 -9.24 5.71 13.20
CA PRO A 58 -10.04 5.89 11.98
C PRO A 58 -9.38 6.83 10.96
N GLU A 59 -8.70 7.88 11.44
CA GLU A 59 -7.97 8.83 10.59
C GLU A 59 -6.75 8.23 9.88
N LYS A 60 -6.34 7.02 10.28
CA LYS A 60 -5.17 6.30 9.73
C LYS A 60 -5.54 4.88 9.31
N ALA A 61 -6.81 4.62 9.05
CA ALA A 61 -7.30 3.30 8.66
C ALA A 61 -6.75 2.86 7.29
N VAL A 62 -6.64 3.78 6.33
CA VAL A 62 -6.17 3.49 4.97
C VAL A 62 -5.16 4.55 4.52
N TYR A 63 -4.02 4.11 4.00
CA TYR A 63 -3.01 4.98 3.40
C TYR A 63 -3.07 4.92 1.88
N GLY A 64 -3.22 6.09 1.24
CA GLY A 64 -3.21 6.23 -0.21
C GLY A 64 -1.90 6.84 -0.70
N TYR A 65 -1.32 6.29 -1.77
CA TYR A 65 -0.12 6.84 -2.40
C TYR A 65 -0.29 6.97 -3.92
N GLY A 66 0.05 8.15 -4.45
CA GLY A 66 -0.10 8.45 -5.87
C GLY A 66 1.02 7.85 -6.72
N LEU A 67 0.67 7.09 -7.75
CA LEU A 67 1.64 6.48 -8.66
C LEU A 67 2.63 7.48 -9.32
N PRO A 68 2.22 8.71 -9.72
CA PRO A 68 3.15 9.68 -10.31
C PRO A 68 4.30 10.10 -9.38
N ALA A 69 4.12 10.02 -8.06
CA ALA A 69 5.18 10.40 -7.11
C ALA A 69 6.41 9.48 -7.21
N TYR A 70 6.25 8.24 -7.69
CA TYR A 70 7.37 7.35 -7.91
C TYR A 70 8.32 7.82 -9.03
N ASP A 71 7.86 8.65 -9.97
CA ASP A 71 8.75 9.23 -10.98
C ASP A 71 9.78 10.16 -10.34
N GLY A 72 9.34 10.99 -9.39
CA GLY A 72 10.23 11.85 -8.60
C GLY A 72 11.25 11.04 -7.80
N TRP A 73 10.80 10.05 -7.03
CA TRP A 73 11.72 9.18 -6.29
C TRP A 73 12.76 8.49 -7.17
N ARG A 74 12.35 8.00 -8.34
CA ARG A 74 13.27 7.38 -9.31
C ARG A 74 14.32 8.36 -9.82
N ALA A 75 13.92 9.60 -10.09
CA ALA A 75 14.82 10.64 -10.54
C ALA A 75 15.83 11.03 -9.44
N ASP A 76 15.39 11.12 -8.19
CA ASP A 76 16.20 11.54 -7.05
C ASP A 76 17.19 10.45 -6.58
N HIS A 77 16.86 9.17 -6.77
CA HIS A 77 17.73 8.05 -6.40
C HIS A 77 17.96 7.06 -7.56
N PRO A 78 18.67 7.49 -8.62
CA PRO A 78 18.89 6.66 -9.81
C PRO A 78 19.75 5.43 -9.54
N GLN A 79 20.54 5.43 -8.45
CA GLN A 79 21.37 4.30 -8.02
C GLN A 79 20.55 3.15 -7.40
N HIS A 80 19.30 3.38 -7.03
CA HIS A 80 18.45 2.35 -6.45
C HIS A 80 17.85 1.47 -7.55
N THR A 81 17.90 0.15 -7.34
CA THR A 81 17.12 -0.76 -8.17
C THR A 81 15.66 -0.73 -7.72
N TRP A 82 14.85 0.03 -8.43
CA TRP A 82 13.41 0.07 -8.22
C TRP A 82 12.82 -1.25 -8.73
N GLY A 83 12.43 -2.13 -7.81
CA GLY A 83 11.72 -3.35 -8.17
C GLY A 83 10.47 -3.03 -9.01
N ARG A 84 10.09 -3.94 -9.90
CA ARG A 84 8.79 -3.84 -10.56
C ARG A 84 7.76 -3.76 -9.43
N ALA A 85 6.96 -2.69 -9.38
CA ALA A 85 5.79 -2.66 -8.52
C ALA A 85 5.08 -4.00 -8.71
N GLN A 86 4.64 -4.64 -7.63
CA GLN A 86 3.78 -5.82 -7.71
C GLN A 86 2.41 -5.38 -8.24
N SER A 87 2.37 -4.78 -9.44
CA SER A 87 1.16 -4.59 -10.20
C SER A 87 0.79 -5.99 -10.66
N ALA A 88 -0.05 -6.65 -9.88
CA ALA A 88 -0.91 -7.69 -10.40
C ALA A 88 -1.43 -7.19 -11.75
N ARG A 89 -1.23 -7.99 -12.80
CA ARG A 89 -1.74 -7.67 -14.13
C ARG A 89 -3.22 -7.39 -13.95
N ILE A 90 -3.63 -6.15 -14.16
CA ILE A 90 -5.05 -5.83 -14.22
C ILE A 90 -5.52 -6.44 -15.53
N SER A 91 -5.93 -7.71 -15.47
CA SER A 91 -6.68 -8.35 -16.53
C SER A 91 -8.01 -7.61 -16.59
N ALA A 92 -8.09 -6.66 -17.50
CA ALA A 92 -9.35 -6.07 -17.91
C ALA A 92 -10.15 -7.17 -18.61
N SER A 93 -10.95 -7.93 -17.86
CA SER A 93 -12.13 -8.56 -18.43
C SER A 93 -13.13 -7.45 -18.69
N ARG A 94 -13.13 -6.93 -19.93
CA ARG A 94 -14.23 -6.10 -20.45
C ARG A 94 -15.51 -6.95 -20.52
N PRO A 95 -16.71 -6.33 -20.39
CA PRO A 95 -17.93 -6.96 -20.86
C PRO A 95 -17.90 -7.17 -22.38
#